data_AF-A0A5D0MJM3-F1
#
_entry.id   AF-A0A5D0MJM3-F1
#
_cell.length_a   1.000
_cell.length_b   1.000
_cell.length_c   1.000
_cell.angle_alpha   90.00
_cell.angle_beta   90.00
_cell.angle_gamma   90.00
#
_symmetry.space_group_name_H-M   'P 1'
#
loop_
_entity.id
_entity.type
_entity.pdbx_description
1 polymer ?
#
loop_
_entity_poly.entity_id
_entity_poly.type
_entity_poly.pdbx_seq_one_letter_code
_entity_poly.pdbx_strand_id
1 'polypeptide(L)'
;MFDGTTVLAVYKDGNIAIGADGQVTFGHTVLKHNAVKIRKLFNKKVLCGFAGSTADAFTLMERFETKLEEYSGQLLRAAVELAKNWRTDKYLRNLEAMMIVADKDNLFLITGNGDVVDPAKNLAAIGSG
;
A
#
# COMPACT_ATOMS: atom_id res chain seq x y z
N MET A 1 -16.74 2.11 -11.68
CA MET A 1 -15.64 1.68 -10.81
C MET A 1 -14.37 2.30 -11.35
N PHE A 2 -13.48 2.82 -10.50
CA PHE A 2 -12.16 3.25 -10.97
C PHE A 2 -11.29 2.00 -11.03
N ASP A 3 -10.92 1.56 -12.23
CA ASP A 3 -9.96 0.46 -12.37
C ASP A 3 -8.56 1.02 -12.14
N GLY A 4 -7.96 0.53 -11.06
CA GLY A 4 -6.74 1.06 -10.48
C GLY A 4 -5.49 0.51 -11.15
N THR A 5 -4.50 1.38 -11.24
CA THR A 5 -3.07 1.10 -11.43
C THR A 5 -2.62 -0.21 -10.76
N THR A 6 -1.74 -0.93 -11.42
CA THR A 6 -1.05 -2.13 -10.93
C THR A 6 0.20 -1.74 -10.16
N VAL A 7 0.39 -2.32 -8.99
CA VAL A 7 1.57 -2.16 -8.16
C VAL A 7 2.17 -3.54 -7.90
N LEU A 8 3.48 -3.65 -8.11
CA LEU A 8 4.28 -4.85 -7.90
C LEU A 8 5.40 -4.55 -6.93
N ALA A 9 5.67 -5.50 -6.04
CA ALA A 9 6.82 -5.45 -5.15
C ALA A 9 7.54 -6.79 -5.15
N VAL A 10 8.87 -6.73 -5.16
CA VAL A 10 9.75 -7.89 -5.11
C VAL A 10 10.84 -7.67 -4.08
N TYR A 11 11.05 -8.68 -3.24
CA TYR A 11 12.23 -8.83 -2.40
C TYR A 11 13.10 -9.93 -2.99
N LYS A 12 14.33 -9.61 -3.36
CA LYS A 12 15.29 -10.55 -3.95
C LYS A 12 16.71 -10.17 -3.60
N ASP A 13 17.51 -11.15 -3.19
CA ASP A 13 18.94 -11.00 -2.91
C ASP A 13 19.24 -9.83 -1.94
N GLY A 14 18.45 -9.68 -0.88
CA GLY A 14 18.60 -8.60 0.10
C GLY A 14 18.15 -7.20 -0.39
N ASN A 15 17.53 -7.13 -1.57
CA ASN A 15 17.08 -5.88 -2.18
C ASN A 15 15.57 -5.88 -2.38
N ILE A 16 14.96 -4.71 -2.26
CA ILE A 16 13.53 -4.51 -2.49
C ILE A 16 13.32 -3.49 -3.60
N ALA A 17 12.44 -3.84 -4.51
CA ALA A 17 11.93 -2.95 -5.53
C ALA A 17 10.40 -2.92 -5.47
N ILE A 18 9.83 -1.73 -5.55
CA ILE A 18 8.41 -1.52 -5.81
C ILE A 18 8.28 -0.76 -7.13
N GLY A 19 7.41 -1.25 -8.01
CA GLY A 19 7.06 -0.65 -9.29
C GLY A 19 5.55 -0.50 -9.42
N ALA A 20 5.11 0.52 -10.14
CA ALA A 20 3.70 0.74 -10.43
C ALA A 20 3.60 1.40 -11.80
N ASP A 21 2.54 1.11 -12.55
CA ASP A 21 2.20 1.94 -13.70
C ASP A 21 1.58 3.27 -13.25
N GLY A 22 1.06 4.07 -14.17
CA GLY A 22 0.47 5.38 -13.86
C GLY A 22 -0.93 5.58 -14.42
N GLN A 23 -1.53 4.53 -14.98
CA GLN A 23 -2.83 4.62 -15.62
C GLN A 23 -3.93 4.76 -14.56
N VAL A 24 -4.85 5.69 -14.81
CA VAL A 24 -6.10 5.83 -14.06
C VAL A 24 -7.25 5.73 -15.04
N THR A 25 -8.09 4.72 -14.86
CA THR A 25 -9.24 4.45 -15.71
C THR A 25 -10.52 4.72 -14.92
N PHE A 26 -11.48 5.41 -15.52
CA PHE A 26 -12.83 5.59 -14.98
C PHE A 26 -13.85 4.96 -15.92
N GLY A 27 -14.45 3.84 -15.50
CA GLY A 27 -15.25 3.02 -16.40
C GLY A 27 -14.38 2.50 -17.55
N HIS A 28 -14.71 2.89 -18.79
CA HIS A 28 -13.95 2.49 -19.98
C HIS A 28 -13.01 3.58 -20.51
N THR A 29 -12.86 4.69 -19.79
CA THR A 29 -12.10 5.85 -20.25
C THR A 29 -10.82 6.02 -19.44
N VAL A 30 -9.68 6.11 -20.13
CA VAL A 30 -8.40 6.45 -19.50
C VAL A 30 -8.36 7.96 -19.24
N LEU A 31 -8.18 8.36 -17.99
CA LEU A 31 -8.14 9.76 -17.58
C LEU A 31 -6.72 10.35 -17.58
N LYS A 32 -5.72 9.55 -17.18
CA LYS A 32 -4.31 9.97 -17.15
C LYS A 32 -3.38 8.77 -17.07
N HIS A 33 -2.10 9.00 -17.39
CA HIS A 33 -1.03 7.98 -17.40
C HIS A 33 0.11 8.27 -16.40
N ASN A 34 0.05 9.38 -15.66
CA ASN A 34 1.14 9.86 -14.81
C ASN A 34 0.81 9.81 -13.31
N ALA A 35 -0.07 8.90 -12.88
CA ALA A 35 -0.31 8.71 -11.46
C ALA A 35 0.95 8.19 -10.77
N VAL A 36 1.33 8.81 -9.65
CA VAL A 36 2.43 8.33 -8.81
C VAL A 36 1.79 7.60 -7.62
N LYS A 37 1.84 6.27 -7.65
CA LYS A 37 1.24 5.39 -6.64
C LYS A 37 2.23 4.83 -5.63
N ILE A 38 3.51 5.17 -5.79
CA ILE A 38 4.58 4.79 -4.87
C ILE A 38 5.01 6.02 -4.08
N ARG A 39 5.11 5.87 -2.77
CA ARG A 39 5.61 6.88 -1.84
C ARG A 39 6.69 6.28 -0.95
N LYS A 40 7.60 7.15 -0.53
CA LYS A 40 8.60 6.84 0.48
C LYS A 40 8.11 7.42 1.80
N LEU A 41 8.06 6.57 2.81
CA LEU A 41 7.54 6.81 4.15
C LEU A 41 8.68 6.64 5.17
N PHE A 42 8.45 7.11 6.39
CA PHE A 42 9.32 6.96 7.56
C PHE A 42 10.78 7.28 7.24
N ASN A 43 11.09 8.56 7.00
CA ASN A 43 12.42 9.03 6.63
C ASN A 43 13.02 8.31 5.41
N LYS A 44 12.16 7.96 4.44
CA LYS A 44 12.50 7.22 3.22
C LYS A 44 13.01 5.79 3.45
N LYS A 45 12.79 5.22 4.63
CA LYS A 45 13.18 3.84 4.97
C LYS A 45 12.11 2.81 4.60
N VAL A 46 10.87 3.25 4.39
CA VAL A 46 9.75 2.40 4.00
C VAL A 46 9.25 2.81 2.62
N LEU A 47 9.06 1.85 1.74
CA LEU A 47 8.35 2.02 0.47
C LEU A 47 6.89 1.62 0.67
N CYS A 48 5.99 2.44 0.15
CA CYS A 48 4.55 2.16 0.16
C CYS A 48 4.01 2.31 -1.26
N GLY A 49 3.35 1.26 -1.75
CA GLY A 49 2.59 1.25 -2.99
C GLY A 49 1.10 1.04 -2.71
N PHE A 50 0.23 1.64 -3.51
CA PHE A 50 -1.21 1.61 -3.26
C PHE A 50 -2.03 1.42 -4.53
N ALA A 51 -3.08 0.59 -4.43
CA ALA A 51 -4.11 0.44 -5.45
C ALA A 51 -5.46 0.93 -4.92
N GLY A 52 -6.12 1.80 -5.70
CA GLY A 52 -7.38 2.44 -5.35
C GLY A 52 -7.39 3.95 -5.66
N SER A 53 -8.36 4.65 -5.08
CA SER A 53 -8.52 6.10 -5.26
C SER A 53 -7.34 6.86 -4.65
N THR A 54 -7.03 8.04 -5.21
CA THR A 54 -5.90 8.84 -4.71
C THR A 54 -6.18 9.40 -3.31
N ALA A 55 -7.43 9.73 -2.99
CA ALA A 55 -7.81 10.26 -1.69
C ALA A 55 -7.60 9.21 -0.58
N ASP A 56 -8.09 7.98 -0.81
CA ASP A 56 -7.95 6.86 0.12
C ASP A 56 -6.47 6.54 0.39
N ALA A 57 -5.65 6.59 -0.67
CA ALA A 57 -4.22 6.39 -0.58
C ALA A 57 -3.57 7.38 0.40
N PHE A 58 -3.86 8.67 0.26
CA PHE A 58 -3.29 9.71 1.13
C PHE A 58 -3.71 9.50 2.58
N THR A 59 -5.00 9.27 2.83
CA THR A 59 -5.50 9.04 4.19
C THR A 59 -4.85 7.83 4.86
N LEU A 60 -4.70 6.72 4.14
CA LEU A 60 -4.11 5.50 4.70
C LEU A 60 -2.60 5.63 4.89
N MET A 61 -1.90 6.29 3.96
CA MET A 61 -0.46 6.56 4.09
C MET A 61 -0.15 7.48 5.27
N GLU A 62 -0.92 8.55 5.48
CA GLU A 62 -0.73 9.45 6.62
C GLU A 62 -0.90 8.71 7.95
N ARG A 63 -1.95 7.88 8.06
CA ARG A 63 -2.16 7.05 9.25
C ARG A 63 -1.06 6.02 9.44
N PHE A 64 -0.57 5.44 8.35
CA PHE A 64 0.52 4.47 8.41
C PHE A 64 1.83 5.13 8.83
N GLU A 65 2.13 6.34 8.35
CA GLU A 65 3.29 7.15 8.79
C GLU A 65 3.24 7.36 10.32
N THR A 66 2.07 7.76 10.85
CA THR A 66 1.88 7.91 12.30
C THR A 66 2.14 6.59 13.05
N LYS A 67 1.70 5.45 12.51
CA LYS A 67 1.93 4.13 13.12
C LYS A 67 3.40 3.72 13.06
N LEU A 68 4.10 4.04 11.98
CA LEU A 68 5.54 3.83 11.87
C LEU A 68 6.29 4.66 12.91
N GLU A 69 5.91 5.91 13.13
CA GLU A 69 6.49 6.76 14.18
C GLU A 69 6.22 6.20 15.58
N GLU A 70 4.96 5.86 15.89
CA GLU A 70 4.53 5.31 17.19
C GLU A 70 5.30 4.03 17.56
N TYR A 71 5.56 3.16 16.57
CA TYR A 71 6.27 1.90 16.78
C TYR A 71 7.73 1.95 16.33
N SER A 72 8.31 3.14 16.23
CA SER A 72 9.75 3.34 15.95
C SER A 72 10.25 2.58 14.71
N GLY A 73 9.42 2.50 13.68
CA GLY A 73 9.74 1.85 12.40
C GLY A 73 9.55 0.35 12.37
N GLN A 74 8.96 -0.28 13.39
CA GLN A 74 8.62 -1.71 13.34
C GLN A 74 7.51 -1.97 12.32
N LEU A 75 7.89 -2.35 11.09
CA LEU A 75 6.97 -2.43 9.95
C LEU A 75 5.77 -3.35 10.20
N LEU A 76 6.01 -4.60 10.65
CA LEU A 76 4.93 -5.55 10.93
C LEU A 76 3.96 -5.02 11.98
N ARG A 77 4.49 -4.43 13.05
CA ARG A 77 3.66 -3.89 14.14
C ARG A 77 2.83 -2.71 13.66
N ALA A 78 3.42 -1.77 12.93
CA ALA A 78 2.70 -0.66 12.33
C ALA A 78 1.62 -1.15 11.35
N ALA A 79 1.90 -2.17 10.55
CA ALA A 79 0.96 -2.76 9.59
C ALA A 79 -0.24 -3.38 10.29
N VAL A 80 0.00 -4.18 11.34
CA VAL A 80 -1.06 -4.80 12.14
C VAL A 80 -1.94 -3.75 12.82
N GLU A 81 -1.34 -2.70 13.37
CA GLU A 81 -2.11 -1.64 14.04
C GLU A 81 -2.87 -0.75 13.06
N LEU A 82 -2.34 -0.49 11.87
CA LEU A 82 -3.09 0.13 10.78
C LEU A 82 -4.27 -0.76 10.38
N ALA A 83 -4.05 -2.05 10.15
CA ALA A 83 -5.10 -2.99 9.72
C ALA A 83 -6.25 -3.07 10.74
N LYS A 84 -5.94 -3.10 12.03
CA LYS A 84 -6.93 -3.00 13.12
C LYS A 84 -7.69 -1.68 13.06
N ASN A 85 -7.00 -0.55 12.91
CA ASN A 85 -7.66 0.76 12.83
C ASN A 85 -8.55 0.86 11.57
N TRP A 86 -8.07 0.39 10.44
CA TRP A 86 -8.79 0.36 9.17
C TRP A 86 -10.09 -0.43 9.28
N ARG A 87 -10.04 -1.63 9.87
CA ARG A 87 -11.23 -2.49 10.06
C ARG A 87 -12.26 -1.90 11.02
N THR A 88 -11.82 -1.17 12.05
CA THR A 88 -12.69 -0.66 13.13
C THR A 88 -13.27 0.73 12.83
N ASP A 89 -12.57 1.54 12.04
CA ASP A 89 -13.03 2.87 11.66
C ASP A 89 -14.20 2.79 10.66
N LYS A 90 -15.30 3.48 10.99
CA LYS A 90 -16.56 3.47 10.23
C LYS A 90 -16.37 3.93 8.77
N TYR A 91 -15.43 4.84 8.51
CA TYR A 91 -15.18 5.39 7.18
C TYR A 91 -14.16 4.54 6.44
N LEU A 92 -13.05 4.15 7.10
CA LEU A 92 -11.97 3.41 6.44
C LEU A 92 -12.41 2.03 5.97
N ARG A 93 -13.27 1.33 6.71
CA ARG A 93 -13.70 -0.05 6.35
C ARG A 93 -14.44 -0.17 5.02
N ASN A 94 -14.93 0.94 4.45
CA ASN A 94 -15.61 0.94 3.15
C ASN A 94 -14.64 1.23 1.99
N LEU A 95 -13.35 1.45 2.28
CA LEU A 95 -12.35 1.67 1.25
C LEU A 95 -11.99 0.35 0.60
N GLU A 96 -12.13 0.26 -0.72
CA GLU A 96 -11.77 -0.90 -1.55
C GLU A 96 -10.26 -0.96 -1.86
N ALA A 97 -9.49 -0.31 -1.01
CA ALA A 97 -8.09 -0.02 -1.23
C ALA A 97 -7.18 -1.15 -0.72
N MET A 98 -6.02 -1.28 -1.36
CA MET A 98 -4.96 -2.19 -0.90
C MET A 98 -3.62 -1.46 -0.87
N MET A 99 -2.76 -1.87 0.06
CA MET A 99 -1.41 -1.34 0.25
C MET A 99 -0.37 -2.46 0.18
N ILE A 100 0.76 -2.18 -0.46
CA ILE A 100 2.00 -2.93 -0.29
C ILE A 100 2.98 -2.03 0.45
N VAL A 101 3.55 -2.52 1.54
CA VAL A 101 4.52 -1.79 2.35
C VAL A 101 5.79 -2.63 2.52
N ALA A 102 6.95 -2.00 2.44
CA ALA A 102 8.22 -2.71 2.52
C ALA A 102 9.32 -1.85 3.17
N ASP A 103 10.10 -2.43 4.07
CA ASP A 103 11.36 -1.90 4.60
C ASP A 103 12.51 -2.81 4.15
N LYS A 104 13.78 -2.49 4.44
CA LYS A 104 14.94 -3.29 3.98
C LYS A 104 14.88 -4.81 4.25
N ASP A 105 14.08 -5.27 5.20
CA ASP A 105 14.05 -6.66 5.63
C ASP A 105 12.69 -7.35 5.34
N ASN A 106 11.61 -6.59 5.20
CA ASN A 106 10.24 -7.11 5.22
C ASN A 106 9.37 -6.55 4.09
N LEU A 107 8.40 -7.35 3.64
CA LEU A 107 7.39 -7.00 2.64
C LEU A 107 6.02 -7.46 3.13
N PHE A 108 5.04 -6.58 3.19
CA PHE A 108 3.68 -6.92 3.59
C PHE A 108 2.64 -6.32 2.66
N LEU A 109 1.53 -7.03 2.50
CA LEU A 109 0.31 -6.55 1.88
C LEU A 109 -0.73 -6.28 2.98
N ILE A 110 -1.41 -5.14 2.92
CA ILE A 110 -2.45 -4.73 3.87
C ILE A 110 -3.74 -4.48 3.10
N THR A 111 -4.86 -5.04 3.60
CA THR A 111 -6.19 -4.90 2.99
C THR A 111 -7.16 -4.15 3.89
N GLY A 112 -8.21 -3.57 3.30
CA GLY A 112 -9.31 -2.94 4.05
C GLY A 112 -10.14 -3.88 4.93
N ASN A 113 -9.99 -5.20 4.75
CA ASN A 113 -10.61 -6.21 5.64
C ASN A 113 -9.83 -6.37 6.96
N GLY A 114 -8.68 -5.71 7.09
CA GLY A 114 -7.81 -5.80 8.25
C GLY A 114 -6.82 -6.96 8.19
N ASP A 115 -6.53 -7.48 7.00
CA ASP A 115 -5.53 -8.53 6.82
C ASP A 115 -4.14 -7.92 6.64
N VAL A 116 -3.13 -8.57 7.23
CA VAL A 116 -1.70 -8.31 6.98
C VAL A 116 -1.09 -9.61 6.48
N VAL A 117 -0.61 -9.60 5.24
CA VAL A 117 -0.16 -10.80 4.55
C VAL A 117 1.33 -10.69 4.23
N ASP A 118 2.08 -11.70 4.66
CA ASP A 118 3.46 -11.94 4.25
C ASP A 118 3.46 -12.81 2.98
N PRO A 119 3.94 -12.31 1.82
CA PRO A 119 3.88 -13.04 0.57
C PRO A 119 4.89 -14.19 0.52
N ALA A 120 4.41 -15.42 0.37
CA ALA A 120 5.20 -16.66 0.39
C ALA A 120 6.40 -16.75 -0.60
N LYS A 121 6.43 -15.90 -1.64
CA LYS A 121 7.52 -15.85 -2.64
C LYS A 121 8.26 -14.51 -2.67
N ASN A 122 8.15 -13.71 -1.61
CA ASN A 122 8.76 -12.38 -1.57
C ASN A 122 8.28 -11.49 -2.74
N LEU A 123 7.08 -11.75 -3.25
CA LEU A 123 6.48 -11.07 -4.39
C LEU A 123 5.03 -10.73 -4.02
N ALA A 124 4.68 -9.46 -4.15
CA ALA A 124 3.32 -8.98 -3.93
C ALA A 124 2.83 -8.17 -5.13
N ALA A 125 1.53 -8.29 -5.42
CA ALA A 125 0.86 -7.56 -6.48
C ALA A 125 -0.50 -7.08 -5.97
N ILE A 126 -0.89 -5.86 -6.33
CA ILE A 126 -2.22 -5.29 -6.11
C ILE A 126 -2.62 -4.44 -7.33
N GLY A 127 -3.92 -4.24 -7.53
CA GLY A 127 -4.44 -3.43 -8.63
C GLY A 127 -5.19 -4.25 -9.66
N SER A 128 -5.34 -3.70 -10.87
CA SER A 128 -6.17 -4.29 -11.94
C SER A 128 -5.48 -5.39 -12.76
N GLY A 129 -4.15 -5.50 -12.71
CA GLY A 129 -3.34 -6.42 -13.50
C GLY A 129 -2.68 -7.52 -12.68
#